data_AF-A0A6A7AIF3-F1
#
_entry.id   AF-A0A6A7AIF3-F1
#
_cell.length_a   1.000
_cell.length_b   1.000
_cell.length_c   1.000
_cell.angle_alpha   90.00
_cell.angle_beta   90.00
_cell.angle_gamma   90.00
#
_symmetry.space_group_name_H-M   'P 1'
#
loop_
_entity.id
_entity.type
_entity.pdbx_description
1 polymer ?
#
loop_
_entity_poly.entity_id
_entity_poly.type
_entity_poly.pdbx_seq_one_letter_code
_entity_poly.pdbx_strand_id
1 'polypeptide(L)'
;MAQLTANLVKFVAEVRAVQATPILVTSLSRRRFSNSTGKINENLADVTAATKAAAAQTKAYIIDLNAASTKYLNAIGPEKSATYNLIPTDFTHLNSQGSVVFGNMVAELIEEEVEGVEKYVQPKKEIAKAIKKGTYYFPANCDGEFCG
;
A
#
# COMPACT_ATOMS: atom_id res chain seq x y z
N MET A 1 3.60 3.58 -20.25
CA MET A 1 2.53 3.46 -19.24
C MET A 1 1.11 3.83 -19.71
N ALA A 2 0.91 4.33 -20.94
CA ALA A 2 -0.41 4.75 -21.42
C ALA A 2 -1.48 3.65 -21.36
N GLN A 3 -1.13 2.41 -21.73
CA GLN A 3 -2.07 1.28 -21.67
C GLN A 3 -2.55 0.97 -20.24
N LEU A 4 -1.65 1.04 -19.25
CA LEU A 4 -2.04 0.83 -17.85
C LEU A 4 -3.05 1.89 -17.41
N THR A 5 -2.75 3.17 -17.68
CA THR A 5 -3.66 4.27 -17.36
C THR A 5 -5.03 4.07 -18.03
N ALA A 6 -5.07 3.73 -19.32
CA ALA A 6 -6.31 3.49 -20.05
C ALA A 6 -7.13 2.32 -19.45
N ASN A 7 -6.47 1.24 -19.02
CA ASN A 7 -7.14 0.12 -18.38
C ASN A 7 -7.75 0.52 -17.03
N LEU A 8 -7.02 1.27 -16.21
CA LEU A 8 -7.54 1.76 -14.92
C LEU A 8 -8.74 2.71 -15.11
N VAL A 9 -8.68 3.59 -16.12
CA VAL A 9 -9.81 4.46 -16.49
C VAL A 9 -11.04 3.63 -16.87
N LYS A 10 -10.84 2.55 -17.64
CA LYS A 10 -11.92 1.62 -18.01
C LYS A 10 -12.52 0.93 -16.79
N PHE A 11 -11.70 0.43 -15.87
CA PHE A 11 -12.19 -0.21 -14.64
C PHE A 11 -12.97 0.75 -13.74
N VAL A 12 -12.54 2.01 -13.65
CA VAL A 12 -13.30 3.04 -12.94
C VAL A 12 -14.71 3.22 -13.54
N ALA A 13 -14.83 3.22 -14.87
CA ALA A 13 -16.12 3.31 -15.53
C ALA A 13 -17.00 2.08 -15.26
N GLU A 14 -16.42 0.87 -15.29
CA GLU A 14 -17.14 -0.39 -15.01
C GLU A 14 -17.66 -0.45 -13.56
N VAL A 15 -16.85 -0.02 -12.58
CA VAL A 15 -17.27 0.05 -11.16
C VAL A 15 -18.43 1.04 -10.97
N ARG A 16 -18.38 2.20 -11.65
CA ARG A 16 -19.47 3.19 -11.59
C ARG A 16 -20.75 2.70 -12.27
N ALA A 17 -20.65 1.87 -13.31
CA ALA A 17 -21.81 1.30 -13.99
C ALA A 17 -22.66 0.39 -13.08
N VAL A 18 -22.06 -0.17 -12.02
CA VAL A 18 -22.76 -0.94 -10.98
C VAL A 18 -23.03 -0.12 -9.71
N GLN A 19 -22.98 1.21 -9.80
CA GLN A 19 -23.24 2.15 -8.70
C GLN A 19 -22.31 1.97 -7.47
N ALA A 20 -21.10 1.43 -7.68
CA ALA A 20 -20.08 1.32 -6.65
C ALA A 20 -19.09 2.49 -6.70
N THR A 21 -18.41 2.73 -5.58
CA THR A 21 -17.39 3.80 -5.45
C THR A 21 -16.00 3.24 -5.78
N PRO A 22 -15.36 3.68 -6.88
CA PRO A 22 -14.01 3.23 -7.22
C PRO A 22 -12.97 3.93 -6.36
N ILE A 23 -12.04 3.14 -5.80
CA ILE A 23 -10.84 3.60 -5.10
C ILE A 23 -9.63 2.99 -5.81
N LEU A 24 -8.78 3.83 -6.39
CA LEU A 24 -7.52 3.39 -6.97
C LEU A 24 -6.43 3.33 -5.91
N VAL A 25 -5.60 2.30 -5.94
CA VAL A 25 -4.52 2.08 -4.96
C VAL A 25 -3.20 2.03 -5.71
N THR A 26 -2.24 2.89 -5.36
CA THR A 26 -0.90 2.80 -5.95
C THR A 26 -0.20 1.52 -5.47
N SER A 27 0.69 0.96 -6.28
CA SER A 27 1.37 -0.30 -5.92
C SER A 27 2.23 -0.14 -4.66
N LEU A 28 2.20 -1.13 -3.77
CA LEU A 28 3.10 -1.19 -2.62
C LEU A 28 4.58 -1.13 -3.05
N SER A 29 5.41 -0.43 -2.29
CA SER A 29 6.85 -0.40 -2.55
C SER A 29 7.52 -1.75 -2.33
N ARG A 30 8.39 -2.12 -3.28
CA ARG A 30 9.23 -3.31 -3.14
C ARG A 30 10.32 -3.05 -2.11
N ARG A 31 10.64 -4.07 -1.32
CA ARG A 31 11.57 -3.96 -0.19
C ARG A 31 13.05 -4.05 -0.60
N ARG A 32 13.39 -3.52 -1.78
CA ARG A 32 14.76 -3.47 -2.30
C ARG A 32 15.38 -2.12 -1.97
N PHE A 33 16.49 -2.14 -1.27
CA PHE A 33 17.23 -0.93 -0.92
C PHE A 33 18.43 -0.75 -1.86
N SER A 34 18.78 0.50 -2.15
CA SER A 34 20.02 0.85 -2.80
C SER A 34 21.17 0.75 -1.80
N ASN A 35 22.23 0.04 -2.18
CA ASN A 35 23.45 -0.06 -1.38
C ASN A 35 24.16 1.30 -1.24
N SER A 36 23.97 2.24 -2.18
CA SER A 36 24.64 3.54 -2.13
C SER A 36 23.93 4.57 -1.27
N THR A 37 22.59 4.51 -1.18
CA THR A 37 21.80 5.50 -0.42
C THR A 37 21.22 4.94 0.87
N GLY A 38 21.17 3.62 1.03
CA GLY A 38 20.47 2.98 2.14
C GLY A 38 18.95 3.21 2.13
N LYS A 39 18.38 3.59 0.98
CA LYS A 39 16.94 3.87 0.79
C LYS A 39 16.31 2.92 -0.22
N ILE A 40 14.99 2.80 -0.17
CA ILE A 40 14.18 2.04 -1.13
C ILE A 40 14.46 2.49 -2.56
N ASN A 41 14.61 1.52 -3.46
CA ASN A 41 14.61 1.75 -4.90
C ASN A 41 13.16 1.93 -5.36
N GLU A 42 12.79 3.14 -5.79
CA GLU A 42 11.46 3.49 -6.27
C GLU A 42 11.19 2.98 -7.70
N ASN A 43 11.39 1.68 -7.93
CA ASN A 43 11.30 1.02 -9.24
C ASN A 43 9.87 0.80 -9.77
N LEU A 44 8.86 1.40 -9.11
CA LEU A 44 7.46 1.41 -9.53
C LEU A 44 6.95 2.86 -9.74
N ALA A 45 7.85 3.86 -9.79
CA ALA A 45 7.47 5.26 -9.94
C ALA A 45 6.60 5.52 -11.18
N ASP A 46 6.87 4.83 -12.29
CA ASP A 46 6.10 4.92 -13.53
C ASP A 46 4.71 4.29 -13.41
N VAL A 47 4.58 3.15 -12.72
CA VAL A 47 3.30 2.50 -12.37
C VAL A 47 2.47 3.39 -11.45
N THR A 48 3.10 3.96 -10.42
CA THR A 48 2.48 4.90 -9.47
C THR A 48 1.98 6.15 -10.19
N ALA A 49 2.80 6.75 -11.06
CA ALA A 49 2.43 7.91 -11.86
C ALA A 49 1.25 7.61 -12.80
N ALA A 50 1.25 6.44 -13.43
CA ALA A 50 0.15 6.01 -14.31
C ALA A 50 -1.17 5.85 -13.57
N THR A 51 -1.13 5.34 -12.33
CA THR A 51 -2.30 5.19 -11.45
C THR A 51 -2.84 6.54 -11.02
N LYS A 52 -1.96 7.47 -10.59
CA LYS A 52 -2.32 8.85 -10.25
C LYS A 52 -2.94 9.58 -11.44
N ALA A 53 -2.40 9.39 -12.64
CA ALA A 53 -2.97 9.96 -13.86
C ALA A 53 -4.39 9.43 -14.14
N ALA A 54 -4.64 8.14 -13.95
CA ALA A 54 -5.97 7.55 -14.11
C ALA A 54 -6.97 8.12 -13.09
N ALA A 55 -6.56 8.27 -11.83
CA ALA A 55 -7.39 8.90 -10.80
C ALA A 55 -7.72 10.36 -11.15
N ALA A 56 -6.74 11.15 -11.58
CA ALA A 56 -6.95 12.54 -11.98
C ALA A 56 -7.91 12.69 -13.17
N GLN A 57 -7.78 11.83 -14.19
CA GLN A 57 -8.67 11.84 -15.36
C GLN A 57 -10.12 11.50 -15.01
N THR A 58 -10.32 10.57 -14.08
CA THR A 58 -11.65 10.03 -13.74
C THR A 58 -12.29 10.68 -12.53
N LYS A 59 -11.51 11.44 -11.75
CA LYS A 59 -11.89 11.95 -10.43
C LYS A 59 -12.32 10.84 -9.48
N ALA A 60 -11.72 9.65 -9.61
CA ALA A 60 -11.91 8.57 -8.64
C ALA A 60 -11.09 8.87 -7.38
N TYR A 61 -11.50 8.32 -6.24
CA TYR A 61 -10.67 8.33 -5.04
C TYR A 61 -9.35 7.59 -5.32
N ILE A 62 -8.30 8.02 -4.64
CA ILE A 62 -6.98 7.38 -4.72
C ILE A 62 -6.33 7.36 -3.35
N ILE A 63 -5.69 6.25 -3.03
CA ILE A 63 -4.78 6.15 -1.88
C ILE A 63 -3.36 5.90 -2.37
N ASP A 64 -2.40 6.64 -1.81
CA ASP A 64 -0.98 6.53 -2.19
C ASP A 64 -0.19 5.58 -1.29
N LEU A 65 -0.52 4.28 -1.40
CA LEU A 65 0.17 3.22 -0.68
C LEU A 65 1.67 3.18 -0.99
N ASN A 66 2.09 3.50 -2.22
CA ASN A 66 3.49 3.54 -2.61
C ASN A 66 4.27 4.56 -1.75
N ALA A 67 3.81 5.80 -1.69
CA ALA A 67 4.48 6.84 -0.90
C ALA A 67 4.48 6.51 0.60
N ALA A 68 3.34 6.09 1.14
CA ALA A 68 3.22 5.73 2.56
C ALA A 68 4.14 4.56 2.94
N SER A 69 4.16 3.50 2.12
CA SER A 69 5.00 2.33 2.36
C SER A 69 6.49 2.64 2.17
N THR A 70 6.89 3.41 1.17
CA THR A 70 8.27 3.88 0.99
C THR A 70 8.76 4.62 2.24
N LYS A 71 7.94 5.53 2.78
CA LYS A 71 8.27 6.29 3.99
C LYS A 71 8.47 5.34 5.18
N TYR A 72 7.55 4.42 5.41
CA TYR A 72 7.65 3.45 6.51
C TYR A 72 8.86 2.52 6.38
N LEU A 73 9.05 1.91 5.20
CA LEU A 73 10.17 1.02 4.92
C LEU A 73 11.53 1.71 5.11
N ASN A 74 11.67 2.96 4.64
CA ASN A 74 12.87 3.76 4.83
C ASN A 74 13.13 4.13 6.31
N ALA A 75 12.09 4.18 7.15
CA ALA A 75 12.23 4.45 8.57
C ALA A 75 12.69 3.21 9.36
N ILE A 76 12.17 2.02 9.01
CA ILE A 76 12.53 0.78 9.71
C ILE A 76 13.82 0.14 9.19
N GLY A 77 14.26 0.50 7.97
CA GLY A 77 15.50 0.01 7.38
C GLY A 77 15.41 -1.38 6.73
N PRO A 78 16.47 -1.81 6.04
CA PRO A 78 16.45 -3.00 5.16
C PRO A 78 16.22 -4.31 5.90
N GLU A 79 16.89 -4.52 7.04
CA GLU A 79 16.81 -5.78 7.80
C GLU A 79 15.38 -6.04 8.28
N LYS A 80 14.78 -5.04 8.92
CA LYS A 80 13.39 -5.11 9.41
C LYS A 80 12.39 -5.19 8.27
N SER A 81 12.63 -4.46 7.18
CA SER A 81 11.80 -4.57 5.98
C SER A 81 11.79 -6.00 5.40
N ALA A 82 12.95 -6.66 5.35
CA ALA A 82 13.07 -8.01 4.82
C ALA A 82 12.28 -9.06 5.62
N THR A 83 11.99 -8.80 6.90
CA THR A 83 11.13 -9.68 7.72
C THR A 83 9.70 -9.79 7.22
N TYR A 84 9.25 -8.89 6.34
CA TYR A 84 7.92 -8.95 5.72
C TYR A 84 7.90 -9.71 4.38
N ASN A 85 9.04 -10.21 3.91
CA ASN A 85 9.10 -10.99 2.67
C ASN A 85 8.42 -12.36 2.85
N LEU A 86 7.75 -12.85 1.81
CA LEU A 86 7.17 -14.19 1.79
C LEU A 86 8.25 -15.26 2.01
N ILE A 87 9.36 -15.12 1.29
CA ILE A 87 10.61 -15.88 1.50
C ILE A 87 11.78 -14.90 1.48
N PRO A 88 12.95 -15.22 2.09
CA PRO A 88 14.03 -14.25 2.27
C PRO A 88 14.48 -13.52 0.98
N THR A 89 14.42 -14.20 -0.17
CA THR A 89 14.85 -13.66 -1.47
C THR A 89 13.74 -12.95 -2.26
N ASP A 90 12.51 -12.91 -1.74
CA ASP A 90 11.34 -12.34 -2.41
C ASP A 90 10.96 -10.96 -1.84
N PHE A 91 11.43 -9.92 -2.52
CA PHE A 91 11.17 -8.52 -2.14
C PHE A 91 9.88 -7.95 -2.74
N THR A 92 9.04 -8.81 -3.33
CA THR A 92 7.75 -8.45 -3.93
C THR A 92 6.61 -8.97 -3.07
N HIS A 93 6.52 -10.28 -2.86
CA HIS A 93 5.41 -10.88 -2.11
C HIS A 93 5.60 -10.75 -0.60
N LEU A 94 4.50 -10.48 0.10
CA LEU A 94 4.47 -10.34 1.55
C LEU A 94 4.22 -11.70 2.22
N ASN A 95 4.77 -11.89 3.41
CA ASN A 95 4.26 -12.89 4.35
C ASN A 95 3.01 -12.39 5.09
N SER A 96 2.42 -13.21 5.94
CA SER A 96 1.20 -12.89 6.70
C SER A 96 1.35 -11.63 7.55
N GLN A 97 2.48 -11.46 8.24
CA GLN A 97 2.78 -10.31 9.08
C GLN A 97 2.87 -9.02 8.26
N GLY A 98 3.57 -9.07 7.12
CA GLY A 98 3.65 -7.97 6.17
C GLY A 98 2.26 -7.59 5.66
N SER A 99 1.43 -8.58 5.30
CA SER A 99 0.06 -8.36 4.82
C SER A 99 -0.81 -7.66 5.86
N VAL A 100 -0.68 -7.99 7.16
CA VAL A 100 -1.39 -7.28 8.23
C VAL A 100 -0.92 -5.83 8.35
N VAL A 101 0.39 -5.57 8.33
CA VAL A 101 0.95 -4.22 8.45
C VAL A 101 0.55 -3.32 7.27
N PHE A 102 0.72 -3.80 6.04
CA PHE A 102 0.40 -3.01 4.84
C PHE A 102 -1.11 -2.97 4.56
N GLY A 103 -1.87 -4.00 4.96
CA GLY A 103 -3.33 -3.96 4.96
C GLY A 103 -3.87 -2.90 5.92
N ASN A 104 -3.28 -2.77 7.11
CA ASN A 104 -3.62 -1.69 8.03
C ASN A 104 -3.31 -0.30 7.46
N MET A 105 -2.20 -0.16 6.74
CA MET A 105 -1.84 1.07 6.05
C MET A 105 -2.87 1.44 4.97
N VAL A 106 -3.36 0.46 4.21
CA VAL A 106 -4.45 0.66 3.25
C VAL A 106 -5.72 1.14 3.96
N ALA A 107 -6.09 0.52 5.09
CA ALA A 107 -7.25 0.93 5.86
C ALA A 107 -7.14 2.38 6.38
N GLU A 108 -5.98 2.78 6.91
CA GLU A 108 -5.75 4.18 7.32
C GLU A 108 -5.88 5.16 6.16
N LEU A 109 -5.26 4.85 5.01
CA LEU A 109 -5.34 5.74 3.85
C LEU A 109 -6.76 5.85 3.30
N ILE A 110 -7.55 4.78 3.35
CA ILE A 110 -8.96 4.82 2.94
C ILE A 110 -9.77 5.67 3.92
N GLU A 111 -9.56 5.51 5.24
CA GLU A 111 -10.21 6.32 6.26
C GLU A 111 -9.87 7.82 6.12
N GLU A 112 -8.65 8.16 5.68
CA GLU A 112 -8.19 9.54 5.50
C GLU A 112 -8.70 10.19 4.20
N GLU A 113 -8.83 9.42 3.10
CA GLU A 113 -9.09 9.96 1.75
C GLU A 113 -10.53 9.77 1.25
N VAL A 114 -11.30 8.84 1.85
CA VAL A 114 -12.62 8.43 1.33
C VAL A 114 -13.71 8.72 2.34
N GLU A 115 -14.65 9.58 1.96
CA GLU A 115 -15.78 9.95 2.83
C GLU A 115 -16.81 8.82 2.96
N GLY A 116 -17.39 8.66 4.15
CA GLY A 116 -18.53 7.75 4.36
C GLY A 116 -18.17 6.28 4.56
N VAL A 117 -16.89 5.95 4.67
CA VAL A 117 -16.38 4.58 4.90
C VAL A 117 -16.05 4.29 6.37
N GLU A 118 -16.20 5.27 7.26
CA GLU A 118 -15.71 5.24 8.65
C GLU A 118 -16.36 4.11 9.47
N LYS A 119 -17.55 3.66 9.06
CA LYS A 119 -18.23 2.52 9.70
C LYS A 119 -17.70 1.16 9.24
N TYR A 120 -17.07 1.10 8.07
CA TYR A 120 -16.68 -0.14 7.40
C TYR A 120 -15.16 -0.40 7.44
N VAL A 121 -14.37 0.66 7.58
CA VAL A 121 -12.91 0.59 7.59
C VAL A 121 -12.42 0.90 8.99
N GLN A 122 -11.80 -0.08 9.64
CA GLN A 122 -11.34 0.03 11.03
C GLN A 122 -9.85 -0.36 11.12
N PRO A 123 -8.93 0.59 10.96
CA PRO A 123 -7.51 0.31 11.17
C PRO A 123 -7.22 -0.03 12.64
N LYS A 124 -6.39 -1.05 12.87
CA LYS A 124 -5.83 -1.40 14.18
C LYS A 124 -4.94 -0.26 14.67
N LYS A 125 -5.39 0.44 15.71
CA LYS A 125 -4.78 1.69 16.21
C LYS A 125 -3.33 1.52 16.64
N GLU A 126 -2.97 0.35 17.18
CA GLU A 126 -1.61 0.03 17.59
C GLU A 126 -0.64 -0.06 16.40
N ILE A 127 -1.09 -0.66 15.29
CA ILE A 127 -0.30 -0.79 14.05
C ILE A 127 -0.19 0.59 13.40
N ALA A 128 -1.30 1.31 13.31
CA ALA A 128 -1.37 2.68 12.81
C ALA A 128 -0.39 3.61 13.53
N LYS A 129 -0.38 3.57 14.86
CA LYS A 129 0.53 4.35 15.69
C LYS A 129 2.00 3.98 15.44
N ALA A 130 2.32 2.70 15.24
CA ALA A 130 3.67 2.25 14.95
C ALA A 130 4.13 2.75 13.57
N ILE A 131 3.30 2.61 12.54
CA ILE A 131 3.55 3.10 11.18
C ILE A 131 3.77 4.61 11.18
N LYS A 132 2.87 5.39 11.78
CA LYS A 132 2.97 6.86 11.86
C LYS A 132 4.24 7.33 12.58
N LYS A 133 4.73 6.55 13.56
CA LYS A 133 6.01 6.81 14.25
C LYS A 133 7.25 6.29 13.50
N GLY A 134 7.10 5.57 12.39
CA GLY A 134 8.22 4.90 11.71
C GLY A 134 8.86 3.80 12.56
N THR A 135 8.10 3.23 13.51
CA THR A 135 8.57 2.16 14.38
C THR A 135 8.18 0.81 13.81
N TYR A 136 9.14 -0.11 13.75
CA TYR A 136 8.89 -1.47 13.29
C TYR A 136 7.86 -2.20 14.12
N TYR A 137 6.89 -2.80 13.45
CA TYR A 137 5.84 -3.59 14.05
C TYR A 137 5.78 -4.97 13.39
N PHE A 138 5.89 -6.03 14.19
CA PHE A 138 5.74 -7.40 13.71
C PHE A 138 4.60 -8.05 14.51
N PRO A 139 3.42 -8.25 13.91
CA PRO A 139 2.29 -8.86 14.60
C PRO A 139 2.68 -10.22 15.19
N ALA A 140 2.54 -10.39 16.50
CA ALA A 140 2.70 -11.67 17.18
C ALA A 140 1.52 -12.60 16.86
N ASN A 141 1.75 -13.91 16.85
CA ASN A 141 0.73 -14.95 16.59
C ASN A 141 0.03 -14.83 15.23
N CYS A 142 0.77 -14.41 14.21
CA CYS A 142 0.26 -14.22 12.86
C CYS A 142 0.53 -15.46 11.97
N ASP A 143 -0.19 -16.55 12.23
CA ASP A 143 0.03 -17.86 11.59
C ASP A 143 -0.90 -18.15 10.38
N GLY A 144 -1.57 -17.14 9.79
CA GLY A 144 -2.53 -17.38 8.70
C GLY A 144 -3.32 -16.17 8.20
N GLU A 145 -4.24 -16.42 7.26
CA GLU A 145 -4.92 -15.44 6.39
C GLU A 145 -5.58 -14.29 7.19
N PHE A 146 -4.83 -13.19 7.37
CA PHE A 146 -5.23 -11.90 7.94
C PHE A 146 -5.28 -11.79 9.48
N CYS A 147 -4.60 -12.69 10.19
CA CYS A 147 -4.60 -12.89 11.66
C CYS A 147 -5.24 -11.79 12.53
N GLY A 148 -6.40 -12.20 13.09
CA GLY A 148 -7.36 -11.45 13.89
C GLY A 148 -6.78 -10.68 15.07
#